data_AF-A0A517RB19-F1
#
_entry.id   AF-A0A517RB19-F1
#
_cell.length_a   1.000
_cell.length_b   1.000
_cell.length_c   1.000
_cell.angle_alpha   90.00
_cell.angle_beta   90.00
_cell.angle_gamma   90.00
#
_symmetry.space_group_name_H-M   'P 1'
#
loop_
_entity.id
_entity.type
_entity.pdbx_description
1 polymer ?
#
loop_
_entity_poly.entity_id
_entity_poly.type
_entity_poly.pdbx_seq_one_letter_code
_entity_poly.pdbx_strand_id
1 'polypeptide(L)' 'MTTTVTVEAHCDASTTEVQIAVSNGGSGETHIVQDGHSHQLCIHDDREVTVREVPKASSADYQLSSNGG' A
#
# COMPACT_ATOMS: atom_id res chain seq x y z
N MET A 1 -10.88 -14.04 15.28
CA MET A 1 -11.94 -13.00 15.11
C MET A 1 -11.73 -12.33 13.76
N THR A 2 -12.79 -11.90 13.06
CA THR A 2 -12.67 -11.23 11.76
C THR A 2 -13.07 -9.77 11.88
N THR A 3 -12.25 -8.88 11.32
CA THR A 3 -12.49 -7.43 11.26
C THR A 3 -12.45 -6.97 9.80
N THR A 4 -13.47 -6.22 9.39
CA THR A 4 -13.50 -5.60 8.06
C THR A 4 -13.00 -4.16 8.18
N VAL A 5 -12.04 -3.79 7.34
CA VAL A 5 -11.51 -2.43 7.23
C VAL A 5 -11.75 -1.93 5.81
N THR A 6 -12.37 -0.76 5.68
CA THR A 6 -12.48 -0.05 4.40
C THR A 6 -11.57 1.16 4.45
N VAL A 7 -10.70 1.29 3.46
CA VAL A 7 -9.82 2.46 3.28
C VAL A 7 -10.30 3.21 2.05
N GLU A 8 -10.62 4.49 2.22
CA GLU A 8 -11.00 5.41 1.16
C GLU A 8 -9.87 6.43 0.98
N ALA A 9 -9.28 6.48 -0.22
CA ALA A 9 -8.12 7.31 -0.47
C ALA A 9 -8.53 8.72 -0.88
N HIS A 10 -7.94 9.69 -0.17
CA HIS A 10 -8.03 11.12 -0.47
C HIS A 10 -6.61 11.69 -0.46
N CYS A 11 -5.95 11.69 -1.62
CA CYS A 11 -4.56 12.11 -1.76
C CYS A 11 -4.37 12.88 -3.09
N ASP A 12 -3.22 13.51 -3.30
CA ASP A 12 -2.93 14.14 -4.58
C ASP A 12 -2.66 13.07 -5.66
N ALA A 13 -3.63 12.86 -6.54
CA ALA A 13 -3.58 11.88 -7.63
C ALA A 13 -2.37 12.01 -8.57
N SER A 14 -1.69 13.17 -8.59
CA SER A 14 -0.53 13.39 -9.44
C SER A 14 0.81 13.04 -8.78
N THR A 15 0.89 13.12 -7.45
CA THR A 15 2.17 13.02 -6.71
C THR A 15 2.21 11.92 -5.67
N THR A 16 1.06 11.48 -5.16
CA THR A 16 0.95 10.57 -4.01
C THR A 16 -0.07 9.47 -4.23
N GLU A 17 0.04 8.41 -3.43
CA GLU A 17 -0.90 7.29 -3.40
C GLU A 17 -1.00 6.71 -1.99
N VAL A 18 -2.12 6.05 -1.69
CA VAL A 18 -2.29 5.39 -0.39
C VAL A 18 -1.82 3.95 -0.49
N GLN A 19 -0.84 3.60 0.35
CA GLN A 19 -0.35 2.24 0.52
C GLN A 19 -0.96 1.60 1.76
N ILE A 20 -1.55 0.43 1.58
CA ILE A 20 -2.04 -0.41 2.66
C ILE A 20 -1.16 -1.65 2.74
N ALA A 21 -0.44 -1.81 3.85
CA ALA A 21 0.37 -2.99 4.13
C ALA A 21 -0.33 -3.87 5.16
N VAL A 22 -0.49 -5.15 4.85
CA VAL A 22 -1.01 -6.15 5.78
C VAL A 22 0.10 -7.15 6.08
N SER A 23 0.45 -7.36 7.34
CA SER A 23 1.55 -8.27 7.73
C SER A 23 1.17 -9.18 8.88
N ASN A 24 1.85 -10.33 9.00
CA ASN A 24 1.68 -11.29 10.10
C ASN A 24 3.02 -11.74 10.73
N GLY A 25 3.97 -10.80 10.87
CA GLY A 25 5.26 -11.07 11.54
C GLY A 25 6.38 -11.66 10.68
N GLY A 26 6.22 -11.71 9.35
CA GLY A 26 7.33 -12.10 8.46
C GLY A 26 7.08 -11.90 6.97
N SER A 27 5.85 -12.15 6.50
CA SER A 27 5.41 -11.85 5.13
C SER A 27 4.22 -10.91 5.16
N GLY A 28 4.14 -10.01 4.18
CA GLY A 28 3.02 -9.10 4.06
C GLY A 28 2.61 -8.88 2.61
N GLU A 29 1.35 -8.50 2.44
CA GLU A 29 0.81 -8.02 1.17
C GLU A 29 0.71 -6.50 1.21
N THR A 30 0.84 -5.88 0.03
CA THR A 30 0.73 -4.44 -0.13
C THR A 30 -0.26 -4.12 -1.23
N HIS A 31 -1.20 -3.24 -0.92
CA HIS A 31 -2.19 -2.73 -1.85
C HIS A 31 -1.98 -1.22 -2.03
N ILE A 32 -2.15 -0.76 -3.26
CA ILE A 32 -2.11 0.67 -3.58
C ILE A 32 -3.53 1.11 -3.93
N VAL A 33 -3.98 2.21 -3.33
CA VAL A 33 -5.27 2.83 -3.57
C VAL A 33 -5.03 4.26 -4.06
N GLN A 34 -5.63 4.59 -5.21
CA GLN A 34 -5.52 5.89 -5.83
C GLN A 34 -6.62 6.83 -5.30
N ASP A 35 -6.40 8.14 -5.44
CA ASP A 35 -7.38 9.15 -5.04
C ASP A 35 -8.80 8.84 -5.57
N GLY A 36 -9.79 9.06 -4.71
CA GLY A 36 -11.20 8.79 -5.01
C GLY A 36 -11.59 7.31 -5.07
N HIS A 37 -10.65 6.38 -4.86
CA HIS A 37 -10.92 4.94 -4.82
C HIS A 37 -10.92 4.40 -3.39
N SER A 38 -11.56 3.25 -3.22
CA SER A 38 -11.59 2.55 -1.94
C SER A 38 -11.14 1.10 -2.07
N HIS A 39 -10.66 0.55 -0.96
CA HIS A 39 -10.28 -0.85 -0.86
C HIS A 39 -10.80 -1.43 0.46
N GLN A 40 -11.44 -2.60 0.37
CA GLN A 40 -11.96 -3.31 1.54
C GLN A 40 -11.09 -4.53 1.82
N LEU A 41 -10.69 -4.66 3.08
CA LEU A 41 -9.87 -5.76 3.59
C LEU A 41 -10.65 -6.53 4.66
N CYS A 42 -10.55 -7.85 4.60
CA CYS A 42 -10.99 -8.74 5.66
C CYS A 42 -9.75 -9.22 6.41
N ILE A 43 -9.61 -8.75 7.65
CA ILE A 43 -8.46 -9.04 8.51
C ILE A 43 -8.86 -10.11 9.50
N HIS A 44 -8.03 -11.14 9.59
CA HIS A 44 -8.15 -12.23 10.54
C HIS A 44 -6.91 -12.23 11.44
N ASP A 45 -7.05 -12.75 12.66
CA ASP A 45 -6.02 -13.14 13.65
C ASP A 45 -4.57 -12.68 13.41
N ASP A 46 -3.94 -12.06 14.42
CA ASP A 46 -2.51 -11.68 14.47
C ASP A 46 -1.95 -10.90 13.25
N ARG A 47 -2.83 -10.30 12.45
CA ARG A 47 -2.47 -9.44 11.33
C ARG A 47 -2.49 -7.97 11.71
N GLU A 48 -1.48 -7.25 11.26
CA GLU A 48 -1.37 -5.81 11.37
C GLU A 48 -1.70 -5.14 10.03
N VAL A 49 -2.52 -4.09 10.06
CA VAL A 49 -2.77 -3.23 8.90
C VAL A 49 -2.16 -1.86 9.15
N THR A 50 -1.25 -1.46 8.27
CA THR A 50 -0.70 -0.11 8.23
C THR A 50 -1.19 0.60 6.98
N VAL A 51 -1.76 1.79 7.14
CA VAL A 51 -2.21 2.65 6.04
C VAL A 51 -1.36 3.92 6.06
N ARG A 52 -0.77 4.29 4.92
CA ARG A 52 0.02 5.51 4.78
C ARG A 52 -0.10 6.10 3.38
N GLU A 53 -0.09 7.42 3.29
CA GLU A 53 0.16 8.12 2.03
C GLU A 53 1.66 8.08 1.73
N VAL A 54 2.02 7.75 0.49
CA VAL A 54 3.40 7.68 0.01
C VAL A 54 3.54 8.40 -1.33
N PRO A 55 4.72 8.96 -1.66
CA PRO A 55 4.98 9.46 -2.99
C PRO A 55 4.86 8.34 -4.03
N LYS A 56 4.32 8.66 -5.20
CA LYS A 56 4.35 7.71 -6.33
C LYS A 56 5.79 7.43 -6.73
N ALA A 57 6.10 6.16 -6.95
CA ALA A 57 7.41 5.79 -7.50
C ALA A 57 7.58 6.47 -8.86
N SER A 58 8.58 7.34 -8.98
CA SER A 58 8.93 7.92 -10.28
C SER A 58 9.49 6.80 -11.17
N SER A 59 9.15 6.82 -12.46
CA SER A 59 9.70 5.88 -13.45
C SER A 59 11.23 5.93 -13.59
N ALA A 60 11.91 6.86 -12.91
CA ALA A 60 13.37 6.98 -12.86
C ALA A 60 14.04 6.03 -11.86
N ASP A 61 13.31 5.48 -10.88
CA ASP A 61 13.90 4.62 -9.83
C ASP A 61 14.21 3.18 -10.32
N TYR A 62 13.65 2.77 -11.47
CA TYR A 62 13.86 1.42 -12.03
C TYR A 62 15.19 1.23 -12.78
N GLN A 63 15.95 2.29 -13.07
CA GLN A 63 17.16 2.23 -13.91
C GLN A 63 18.48 2.01 -13.15
N LEU A 64 18.48 2.11 -11.81
CA LEU A 64 19.72 2.01 -11.01
C LEU A 64 19.97 0.62 -10.40
N SER A 65 19.03 -0.32 -10.50
CA SER A 65 19.16 -1.67 -9.93
C SER A 65 19.62 -2.75 -10.92
N SER A 66 19.80 -2.42 -12.21
CA SER A 66 20.15 -3.39 -13.26
C SER A 66 21.56 -3.23 -13.86
N ASN A 67 22.40 -2.34 -13.35
CA ASN A 67 23.82 -2.21 -13.74
C ASN A 67 24.76 -2.64 -12.60
N GLY A 68 24.74 -3.93 -12.25
CA GLY A 68 25.82 -4.61 -11.54
C GLY A 68 26.55 -5.52 -12.51
N GLY A 69 27.59 -4.99 -13.17
CA GLY A 69 28.53 -5.74 -14.02
C GLY A 69 29.61 -6.45 -13.22
#